data_AF-A0A1C5JZL6-F1
#
_entry.id   AF-A0A1C5JZL6-F1
#
_cell.length_a   1.000
_cell.length_b   1.000
_cell.length_c   1.000
_cell.angle_alpha   90.00
_cell.angle_beta   90.00
_cell.angle_gamma   90.00
#
_symmetry.space_group_name_H-M   'P 1'
#
loop_
_entity.id
_entity.type
_entity.pdbx_description
1 polymer ?
#
loop_
_entity_poly.entity_id
_entity_poly.type
_entity_poly.pdbx_seq_one_letter_code
_entity_poly.pdbx_strand_id
1 'polypeptide(L)'
;MRFSGMSIAVASVVAAVVAALPGSASASGGERTSGAWVPAPQEAFEMPAGARCEFAVRVEPIVDEVRKLTLATYPDGSPKRELFTGALVDRVTNLETGATSTADASGTSLVVYGTDGSMTWYVTGPVLLGFREDAGTLPKGLWIVDGQFRVEFTPSFDKTITMLHGTTHNVCTDVD
;
A
#
# COMPACT_ATOMS: atom_id res chain seq x y z
N MET A 1 20.84 -94.98 9.14
CA MET A 1 20.01 -94.48 10.25
C MET A 1 19.03 -93.46 9.69
N ARG A 2 17.74 -93.66 9.97
CA ARG A 2 16.59 -92.87 9.48
C ARG A 2 16.25 -91.77 10.48
N PHE A 3 15.87 -90.58 10.02
CA PHE A 3 14.83 -89.69 10.57
C PHE A 3 14.38 -88.79 9.39
N SER A 4 13.21 -89.00 8.77
CA SER A 4 11.88 -88.42 9.13
C SER A 4 11.95 -86.91 9.37
N GLY A 5 11.19 -86.02 8.73
CA GLY A 5 10.07 -86.12 7.80
C GLY A 5 9.30 -84.78 7.82
N MET A 6 9.06 -84.22 6.63
CA MET A 6 7.85 -83.55 6.11
C MET A 6 7.03 -82.54 6.97
N SER A 7 6.68 -81.41 6.30
CA SER A 7 5.37 -80.67 6.33
C SER A 7 5.53 -79.17 6.64
N ILE A 8 4.92 -78.17 5.97
CA ILE A 8 3.90 -78.04 4.92
C ILE A 8 4.11 -76.65 4.26
N ALA A 9 3.88 -76.56 2.96
CA ALA A 9 3.84 -75.33 2.16
C ALA A 9 2.42 -74.77 2.04
N VAL A 10 2.25 -73.43 1.96
CA VAL A 10 1.26 -72.66 1.16
C VAL A 10 1.77 -71.20 1.11
N ALA A 11 2.40 -70.69 0.04
CA ALA A 11 1.93 -70.23 -1.28
C ALA A 11 1.48 -68.74 -1.35
N SER A 12 2.06 -68.04 -2.36
CA SER A 12 1.43 -66.99 -3.20
C SER A 12 1.32 -65.55 -2.61
N VAL A 13 1.54 -64.42 -3.31
CA VAL A 13 1.67 -64.09 -4.75
C VAL A 13 2.21 -62.63 -4.89
N VAL A 14 3.09 -62.41 -5.87
CA VAL A 14 3.25 -61.26 -6.83
C VAL A 14 3.10 -59.81 -6.34
N ALA A 15 4.13 -58.97 -6.61
CA ALA A 15 4.07 -57.85 -7.58
C ALA A 15 5.36 -57.01 -7.60
N ALA A 16 5.98 -56.91 -8.77
CA ALA A 16 6.99 -55.91 -9.09
C ALA A 16 6.29 -54.57 -9.42
N VAL A 17 6.78 -53.46 -8.87
CA VAL A 17 6.46 -52.11 -9.38
C VAL A 17 7.75 -51.29 -9.49
N VAL A 18 7.95 -50.79 -10.71
CA VAL A 18 8.98 -49.88 -11.17
C VAL A 18 8.58 -48.43 -10.89
N ALA A 19 9.58 -47.59 -10.61
CA ALA A 19 9.61 -46.12 -10.76
C ALA A 19 8.81 -45.23 -9.79
N ALA A 20 9.51 -44.30 -9.14
CA ALA A 20 9.61 -42.90 -9.59
C ALA A 20 10.58 -42.12 -8.69
N LEU A 21 11.49 -41.36 -9.31
CA LEU A 21 12.34 -40.37 -8.65
C LEU A 21 11.46 -39.31 -7.95
N PRO A 22 11.87 -38.73 -6.81
CA PRO A 22 11.19 -37.56 -6.27
C PRO A 22 11.43 -36.39 -7.21
N GLY A 23 10.45 -36.08 -8.05
CA GLY A 23 10.40 -34.83 -8.79
C GLY A 23 10.33 -33.68 -7.78
N SER A 24 11.40 -32.90 -7.67
CA SER A 24 11.38 -31.61 -6.98
C SER A 24 10.39 -30.72 -7.72
N ALA A 25 9.16 -30.64 -7.22
CA ALA A 25 8.20 -29.66 -7.69
C ALA A 25 8.75 -28.28 -7.33
N SER A 26 9.32 -27.59 -8.31
CA SER A 26 9.48 -26.14 -8.26
C SER A 26 8.08 -25.55 -8.17
N ALA A 27 7.60 -25.31 -6.95
CA ALA A 27 6.49 -24.41 -6.74
C ALA A 27 6.95 -23.04 -7.26
N SER A 28 6.49 -22.70 -8.45
CA SER A 28 6.47 -21.33 -8.96
C SER A 28 6.04 -20.43 -7.81
N GLY A 29 6.89 -19.48 -7.42
CA GLY A 29 6.58 -18.46 -6.43
C GLY A 29 5.46 -17.57 -6.94
N GLY A 30 4.23 -18.07 -6.92
CA GLY A 30 3.03 -17.27 -7.10
C GLY A 30 2.94 -16.29 -5.94
N GLU A 31 2.70 -15.03 -6.26
CA GLU A 31 2.40 -13.97 -5.29
C GLU A 31 1.43 -14.53 -4.24
N ARG A 32 1.90 -14.63 -2.99
CA ARG A 32 1.09 -15.14 -1.89
C ARG A 32 -0.05 -14.16 -1.63
N THR A 33 -1.27 -14.63 -1.87
CA THR A 33 -2.57 -14.20 -1.32
C THR A 33 -2.96 -12.73 -1.48
N SER A 34 -4.06 -12.50 -2.23
CA SER A 34 -4.92 -11.34 -2.02
C SER A 34 -5.46 -11.36 -0.59
N GLY A 35 -5.13 -10.35 0.21
CA GLY A 35 -5.61 -10.23 1.59
C GLY A 35 -7.12 -9.96 1.70
N ALA A 36 -7.62 -9.75 2.91
CA ALA A 36 -8.92 -9.14 3.14
C ALA A 36 -8.79 -7.61 3.15
N TRP A 37 -9.89 -6.91 2.89
CA TRP A 37 -9.97 -5.48 3.21
C TRP A 37 -9.90 -5.31 4.72
N VAL A 38 -8.98 -4.46 5.18
CA VAL A 38 -8.83 -4.10 6.60
C VAL A 38 -8.91 -2.59 6.76
N PRO A 39 -9.42 -2.07 7.89
CA PRO A 39 -9.36 -0.64 8.19
C PRO A 39 -7.92 -0.11 8.12
N ALA A 40 -7.76 1.10 7.62
CA ALA A 40 -6.49 1.81 7.52
C ALA A 40 -6.69 3.28 7.95
N PRO A 41 -6.93 3.52 9.25
CA PRO A 41 -7.22 4.86 9.74
C PRO A 41 -6.04 5.80 9.54
N GLN A 42 -6.35 7.07 9.27
CA GLN A 42 -5.39 8.15 9.11
C GLN A 42 -5.23 8.89 10.45
N GLU A 43 -3.99 9.25 10.78
CA GLU A 43 -3.69 9.99 12.00
C GLU A 43 -3.76 11.50 11.74
N ALA A 44 -4.28 12.25 12.70
CA ALA A 44 -4.16 13.71 12.68
C ALA A 44 -2.68 14.12 12.84
N PHE A 45 -2.30 15.22 12.21
CA PHE A 45 -0.95 15.76 12.29
C PHE A 45 -0.94 17.28 12.34
N GLU A 46 0.16 17.81 12.89
CA GLU A 46 0.46 19.24 12.90
C GLU A 46 1.79 19.49 12.21
N MET A 47 1.90 20.63 11.55
CA MET A 47 3.15 21.09 10.95
C MET A 47 3.40 22.54 11.33
N PRO A 48 4.66 22.90 11.65
CA PRO A 48 4.99 24.28 11.97
C PRO A 48 4.86 25.18 10.74
N ALA A 49 4.75 26.48 11.01
CA ALA A 49 4.87 27.54 10.00
C ALA A 49 6.08 27.34 9.09
N GLY A 50 5.87 27.54 7.79
CA GLY A 50 6.89 27.37 6.75
C GLY A 50 7.20 25.93 6.36
N ALA A 51 6.66 24.91 7.05
CA ALA A 51 6.85 23.52 6.64
C ALA A 51 6.01 23.13 5.42
N ARG A 52 4.77 23.64 5.33
CA ARG A 52 3.87 23.50 4.17
C ARG A 52 3.16 24.82 3.87
N CYS A 53 2.33 25.28 4.80
CA CYS A 53 1.74 26.61 4.76
C CYS A 53 2.69 27.63 5.42
N GLU A 54 2.46 28.93 5.23
CA GLU A 54 3.24 29.97 5.88
C GLU A 54 2.97 30.07 7.39
N PHE A 55 1.82 29.57 7.85
CA PHE A 55 1.40 29.45 9.25
C PHE A 55 1.45 27.99 9.74
N ALA A 56 1.41 27.80 11.06
CA ALA A 56 1.29 26.47 11.65
C ALA A 56 -0.10 25.87 11.36
N VAL A 57 -0.14 24.63 10.87
CA VAL A 57 -1.37 23.99 10.38
C VAL A 57 -1.61 22.66 11.06
N ARG A 58 -2.87 22.37 11.40
CA ARG A 58 -3.34 21.05 11.80
C ARG A 58 -4.23 20.45 10.72
N VAL A 59 -4.04 19.17 10.45
CA VAL A 59 -4.90 18.36 9.58
C VAL A 59 -5.42 17.20 10.41
N GLU A 60 -6.75 17.06 10.47
CA GLU A 60 -7.40 16.00 11.24
C GLU A 60 -8.53 15.35 10.41
N PRO A 61 -8.58 14.02 10.31
CA PRO A 61 -9.70 13.34 9.67
C PRO A 61 -10.99 13.57 10.45
N ILE A 62 -12.02 14.08 9.78
CA ILE A 62 -13.38 14.24 10.34
C ILE A 62 -14.34 13.18 9.80
N VAL A 63 -13.99 12.56 8.67
CA VAL A 63 -14.56 11.31 8.16
C VAL A 63 -13.38 10.42 7.78
N ASP A 64 -13.37 9.19 8.27
CA ASP A 64 -12.35 8.20 7.91
C ASP A 64 -12.98 6.80 7.85
N GLU A 65 -13.23 6.35 6.62
CA GLU A 65 -13.66 5.01 6.29
C GLU A 65 -12.60 4.31 5.43
N VAL A 66 -11.35 4.78 5.49
CA VAL A 66 -10.27 4.26 4.67
C VAL A 66 -10.00 2.81 5.04
N ARG A 67 -9.93 1.98 4.00
CA ARG A 67 -9.54 0.59 4.08
C ARG A 67 -8.45 0.30 3.08
N LYS A 68 -7.66 -0.73 3.38
CA LYS A 68 -6.61 -1.21 2.49
C LYS A 68 -6.72 -2.69 2.22
N LEU A 69 -6.19 -3.07 1.07
CA LEU A 69 -6.05 -4.45 0.62
C LEU A 69 -4.60 -4.68 0.21
N THR A 70 -3.88 -5.55 0.93
CA THR A 70 -2.56 -6.00 0.51
C THR A 70 -2.70 -6.99 -0.64
N LEU A 71 -2.15 -6.62 -1.80
CA LEU A 71 -2.22 -7.40 -3.04
C LEU A 71 -1.02 -8.33 -3.21
N ALA A 72 0.13 -7.91 -2.67
CA ALA A 72 1.38 -8.65 -2.73
C ALA A 72 2.32 -8.23 -1.59
N THR A 73 3.14 -9.17 -1.13
CA THR A 73 4.20 -8.94 -0.14
C THR A 73 5.57 -9.33 -0.67
N TYR A 74 6.61 -8.73 -0.10
CA TYR A 74 7.99 -9.16 -0.24
C TYR A 74 8.26 -10.45 0.56
N PRO A 75 9.40 -11.16 0.33
CA PRO A 75 9.73 -12.36 1.07
C PRO A 75 9.84 -12.18 2.59
N ASP A 76 10.13 -10.96 3.06
CA ASP A 76 10.17 -10.58 4.48
C ASP A 76 8.77 -10.32 5.09
N GLY A 77 7.72 -10.40 4.26
CA GLY A 77 6.33 -10.15 4.65
C GLY A 77 5.91 -8.68 4.55
N SER A 78 6.81 -7.75 4.26
CA SER A 78 6.45 -6.34 4.08
C SER A 78 5.58 -6.15 2.83
N PRO A 79 4.68 -5.15 2.80
CA PRO A 79 3.83 -4.92 1.63
C PRO A 79 4.65 -4.52 0.41
N LYS A 80 4.40 -5.18 -0.72
CA LYS A 80 4.93 -4.80 -2.03
C LYS A 80 3.93 -3.96 -2.79
N ARG A 81 2.64 -4.31 -2.70
CA ARG A 81 1.52 -3.61 -3.34
C ARG A 81 0.32 -3.58 -2.42
N GLU A 82 -0.24 -2.39 -2.21
CA GLU A 82 -1.47 -2.19 -1.45
C GLU A 82 -2.44 -1.30 -2.24
N LEU A 83 -3.72 -1.61 -2.16
CA LEU A 83 -4.80 -0.77 -2.69
C LEU A 83 -5.51 -0.09 -1.51
N PHE A 84 -5.67 1.22 -1.57
CA PHE A 84 -6.39 2.03 -0.57
C PHE A 84 -7.64 2.65 -1.22
N THR A 85 -8.73 2.70 -0.47
CA THR A 85 -10.00 3.33 -0.87
C THR A 85 -10.86 3.59 0.36
N GLY A 86 -11.82 4.51 0.27
CA GLY A 86 -12.77 4.83 1.34
C GLY A 86 -13.00 6.34 1.43
N ALA A 87 -14.05 6.74 2.15
CA ALA A 87 -14.28 8.15 2.42
C ALA A 87 -13.18 8.67 3.36
N LEU A 88 -12.57 9.80 3.00
CA LEU A 88 -11.64 10.52 3.84
C LEU A 88 -11.87 12.01 3.63
N VAL A 89 -12.32 12.68 4.68
CA VAL A 89 -12.48 14.13 4.67
C VAL A 89 -11.70 14.67 5.85
N ASP A 90 -10.72 15.52 5.55
CA ASP A 90 -9.90 16.18 6.54
C ASP A 90 -10.44 17.57 6.86
N ARG A 91 -10.32 17.99 8.11
CA ARG A 91 -10.37 19.40 8.50
C ARG A 91 -8.95 19.95 8.54
N VAL A 92 -8.71 21.01 7.80
CA VAL A 92 -7.46 21.78 7.83
C VAL A 92 -7.69 23.03 8.65
N THR A 93 -6.83 23.29 9.64
CA THR A 93 -6.95 24.40 10.59
C THR A 93 -5.68 25.23 10.61
N ASN A 94 -5.79 26.53 10.38
CA ASN A 94 -4.74 27.49 10.71
C ASN A 94 -4.71 27.67 12.24
N LEU A 95 -3.60 27.28 12.87
CA LEU A 95 -3.48 27.28 14.33
C LEU A 95 -3.30 28.68 14.94
N GLU A 96 -2.99 29.67 14.12
CA GLU A 96 -2.83 31.07 14.56
C GLU A 96 -4.19 31.79 14.59
N THR A 97 -5.00 31.63 13.54
CA THR A 97 -6.27 32.34 13.38
C THR A 97 -7.49 31.52 13.81
N GLY A 98 -7.37 30.19 13.85
CA GLY A 98 -8.48 29.27 14.05
C GLY A 98 -9.36 29.08 12.79
N ALA A 99 -8.96 29.64 11.64
CA ALA A 99 -9.67 29.42 10.38
C ALA A 99 -9.61 27.95 9.96
N THR A 100 -10.71 27.44 9.39
CA THR A 100 -10.81 26.04 8.98
C THR A 100 -11.39 25.87 7.58
N SER A 101 -10.91 24.86 6.86
CA SER A 101 -11.50 24.35 5.62
C SER A 101 -11.61 22.83 5.68
N THR A 102 -12.38 22.24 4.77
CA THR A 102 -12.45 20.79 4.59
C THR A 102 -11.75 20.40 3.30
N ALA A 103 -10.98 19.32 3.34
CA ALA A 103 -10.28 18.77 2.19
C ALA A 103 -10.75 17.33 1.95
N ASP A 104 -11.37 17.07 0.79
CA ASP A 104 -11.74 15.71 0.40
C ASP A 104 -10.51 14.97 -0.12
N ALA A 105 -10.15 13.87 0.53
CA ALA A 105 -9.05 12.99 0.18
C ALA A 105 -9.52 11.53 -0.03
N SER A 106 -10.79 11.35 -0.43
CA SER A 106 -11.46 10.04 -0.60
C SER A 106 -11.02 9.25 -1.84
N GLY A 107 -9.92 9.62 -2.46
CA GLY A 107 -9.37 8.99 -3.65
C GLY A 107 -9.00 7.52 -3.43
N THR A 108 -8.86 6.80 -4.54
CA THR A 108 -8.38 5.43 -4.55
C THR A 108 -6.95 5.39 -5.08
N SER A 109 -6.05 4.71 -4.37
CA SER A 109 -4.65 4.61 -4.75
C SER A 109 -4.14 3.18 -4.72
N LEU A 110 -3.55 2.72 -5.82
CA LEU A 110 -2.64 1.57 -5.80
C LEU A 110 -1.24 2.08 -5.46
N VAL A 111 -0.72 1.64 -4.32
CA VAL A 111 0.64 1.95 -3.87
C VAL A 111 1.54 0.76 -4.20
N VAL A 112 2.65 1.05 -4.88
CA VAL A 112 3.74 0.11 -5.13
C VAL A 112 4.96 0.58 -4.35
N TYR A 113 5.42 -0.25 -3.41
CA TYR A 113 6.55 0.08 -2.55
C TYR A 113 7.84 -0.46 -3.17
N GLY A 114 8.88 0.37 -3.24
CA GLY A 114 10.24 -0.05 -3.56
C GLY A 114 10.95 -0.62 -2.33
N THR A 115 11.92 -1.51 -2.54
CA THR A 115 12.75 -2.05 -1.45
C THR A 115 13.76 -1.04 -0.89
N ASP A 116 13.92 0.09 -1.57
CA ASP A 116 14.80 1.21 -1.19
C ASP A 116 14.06 2.31 -0.41
N GLY A 117 12.76 2.11 -0.11
CA GLY A 117 11.91 3.10 0.56
C GLY A 117 11.24 4.09 -0.38
N SER A 118 11.51 4.03 -1.70
CA SER A 118 10.71 4.75 -2.69
C SER A 118 9.30 4.15 -2.78
N MET A 119 8.36 4.90 -3.32
CA MET A 119 7.05 4.34 -3.67
C MET A 119 6.43 5.06 -4.86
N THR A 120 5.53 4.36 -5.54
CA THR A 120 4.75 4.91 -6.64
C THR A 120 3.27 4.73 -6.36
N TRP A 121 2.51 5.80 -6.42
CA TRP A 121 1.06 5.77 -6.28
C TRP A 121 0.42 5.95 -7.65
N TYR A 122 -0.51 5.07 -8.00
CA TYR A 122 -1.41 5.23 -9.14
C TYR A 122 -2.76 5.62 -8.58
N VAL A 123 -3.22 6.83 -8.88
CA VAL A 123 -4.29 7.49 -8.14
C VAL A 123 -5.44 7.84 -9.05
N THR A 124 -6.64 7.54 -8.58
CA THR A 124 -7.89 8.21 -8.96
C THR A 124 -8.31 9.07 -7.78
N GLY A 125 -8.08 10.38 -7.89
CA GLY A 125 -8.25 11.36 -6.81
C GLY A 125 -9.72 11.63 -6.47
N PRO A 126 -9.96 12.49 -5.45
CA PRO A 126 -8.99 13.44 -4.85
C PRO A 126 -8.10 12.84 -3.74
N VAL A 127 -6.86 13.31 -3.59
CA VAL A 127 -5.99 12.99 -2.44
C VAL A 127 -5.25 14.24 -1.93
N LEU A 128 -5.00 14.33 -0.63
CA LEU A 128 -4.22 15.41 0.00
C LEU A 128 -2.72 15.07 0.00
N LEU A 129 -1.89 15.95 -0.58
CA LEU A 129 -0.44 15.79 -0.64
C LEU A 129 0.28 17.04 -0.13
N GLY A 130 1.25 16.85 0.77
CA GLY A 130 2.13 17.91 1.23
C GLY A 130 3.46 17.98 0.47
N PHE A 131 3.83 19.17 0.01
CA PHE A 131 5.09 19.46 -0.68
C PHE A 131 5.99 20.36 0.19
N ARG A 132 7.27 19.99 0.35
CA ARG A 132 8.30 20.89 0.90
C ARG A 132 8.79 21.84 -0.19
N GLU A 133 9.49 22.88 0.21
CA GLU A 133 10.29 23.70 -0.70
C GLU A 133 11.21 22.83 -1.57
N ASP A 134 11.20 23.09 -2.88
CA ASP A 134 12.02 22.41 -3.89
C ASP A 134 12.00 20.87 -3.88
N ALA A 135 10.95 20.26 -3.33
CA ALA A 135 10.84 18.81 -3.11
C ALA A 135 9.78 18.13 -3.98
N GLY A 136 9.48 18.70 -5.15
CA GLY A 136 8.53 18.08 -6.07
C GLY A 136 8.05 18.96 -7.21
N THR A 137 7.04 18.48 -7.92
CA THR A 137 6.45 19.16 -9.08
C THR A 137 5.45 20.26 -8.73
N LEU A 138 4.97 20.31 -7.48
CA LEU A 138 4.14 21.40 -6.99
C LEU A 138 4.94 22.26 -6.00
N PRO A 139 4.65 23.58 -5.91
CA PRO A 139 5.23 24.43 -4.89
C PRO A 139 4.94 23.93 -3.47
N LYS A 140 5.74 24.40 -2.50
CA LYS A 140 5.51 24.16 -1.08
C LYS A 140 4.05 24.46 -0.71
N GLY A 141 3.40 23.51 -0.03
CA GLY A 141 1.98 23.64 0.32
C GLY A 141 1.30 22.32 0.63
N LEU A 142 0.01 22.41 0.97
CA LEU A 142 -0.92 21.29 1.11
C LEU A 142 -1.87 21.31 -0.09
N TRP A 143 -1.88 20.24 -0.88
CA TRP A 143 -2.55 20.22 -2.17
C TRP A 143 -3.58 19.09 -2.26
N ILE A 144 -4.82 19.41 -2.60
CA ILE A 144 -5.73 18.43 -3.17
C ILE A 144 -5.36 18.24 -4.62
N VAL A 145 -5.05 17.00 -4.98
CA VAL A 145 -4.80 16.58 -6.36
C VAL A 145 -5.92 15.64 -6.78
N ASP A 146 -6.74 16.08 -7.72
CA ASP A 146 -7.95 15.38 -8.15
C ASP A 146 -7.88 15.06 -9.65
N GLY A 147 -8.35 13.87 -10.05
CA GLY A 147 -8.25 13.33 -11.40
C GLY A 147 -7.54 11.98 -11.46
N GLN A 148 -6.86 11.68 -12.57
CA GLN A 148 -6.06 10.47 -12.74
C GLN A 148 -4.59 10.83 -12.93
N PHE A 149 -3.74 10.30 -12.07
CA PHE A 149 -2.32 10.65 -12.06
C PHE A 149 -1.47 9.58 -11.37
N ARG A 150 -0.16 9.72 -11.55
CA ARG A 150 0.86 8.98 -10.80
C ARG A 150 1.63 9.94 -9.90
N VAL A 151 1.98 9.47 -8.70
CA VAL A 151 2.94 10.15 -7.83
C VAL A 151 4.13 9.23 -7.59
N GLU A 152 5.33 9.68 -7.92
CA GLU A 152 6.55 9.01 -7.50
C GLU A 152 7.14 9.70 -6.30
N PHE A 153 7.43 8.92 -5.27
CA PHE A 153 8.09 9.36 -4.05
C PHE A 153 9.51 8.81 -4.05
N THR A 154 10.51 9.68 -3.88
CA THR A 154 11.86 9.25 -3.55
C THR A 154 11.91 8.68 -2.12
N PRO A 155 12.99 7.99 -1.71
CA PRO A 155 13.15 7.57 -0.32
C PRO A 155 13.13 8.73 0.70
N SER A 156 13.43 9.95 0.26
CA SER A 156 13.33 11.20 1.04
C SER A 156 11.94 11.86 0.98
N PHE A 157 10.96 11.22 0.32
CA PHE A 157 9.60 11.71 0.08
C PHE A 157 9.47 12.98 -0.78
N ASP A 158 10.43 13.22 -1.67
CA ASP A 158 10.27 14.20 -2.75
C ASP A 158 9.30 13.62 -3.78
N LYS A 159 8.38 14.45 -4.30
CA LYS A 159 7.20 13.98 -5.04
C LYS A 159 7.18 14.49 -6.46
N THR A 160 7.19 13.58 -7.42
CA THR A 160 6.91 13.91 -8.83
C THR A 160 5.49 13.50 -9.17
N ILE A 161 4.65 14.46 -9.58
CA ILE A 161 3.31 14.16 -10.10
C ILE A 161 3.36 14.12 -11.62
N THR A 162 2.91 13.01 -12.19
CA THR A 162 2.61 12.89 -13.63
C THR A 162 1.10 12.83 -13.81
N MET A 163 0.49 13.96 -14.18
CA MET A 163 -0.95 14.09 -14.38
C MET A 163 -1.37 13.56 -15.75
N LEU A 164 -2.35 12.65 -15.80
CA LEU A 164 -3.01 12.28 -17.06
C LEU A 164 -4.12 13.30 -17.38
N HIS A 165 -5.00 13.54 -16.42
CA HIS A 165 -6.00 14.62 -16.44
C HIS A 165 -6.43 14.90 -14.99
N GLY A 166 -6.81 16.14 -14.70
CA GLY A 166 -7.18 16.53 -13.34
C GLY A 166 -6.91 18.00 -13.03
N THR A 167 -7.04 18.33 -11.75
CA THR A 167 -6.81 19.65 -11.17
C THR A 167 -6.01 19.55 -9.88
N THR A 168 -5.40 20.66 -9.50
CA THR A 168 -4.69 20.82 -8.23
C THR A 168 -5.19 22.06 -7.51
N HIS A 169 -5.46 21.96 -6.21
CA HIS A 169 -5.92 23.06 -5.37
C HIS A 169 -5.07 23.16 -4.10
N ASN A 170 -4.58 24.35 -3.76
CA ASN A 170 -3.76 24.57 -2.57
C ASN A 170 -4.67 24.89 -1.37
N VAL A 171 -4.79 23.97 -0.43
CA VAL A 171 -5.67 24.11 0.74
C VAL A 171 -5.14 25.15 1.73
N CYS A 172 -3.85 25.49 1.68
CA CYS A 172 -3.31 26.56 2.52
C CYS A 172 -4.00 27.91 2.23
N THR A 173 -4.46 28.16 1.00
CA THR A 173 -5.10 29.44 0.64
C THR A 173 -6.53 29.57 1.15
N ASP A 174 -7.13 28.47 1.61
CA ASP A 174 -8.51 28.47 2.11
C ASP A 174 -8.59 28.90 3.58
N VAL A 175 -7.45 28.91 4.28
CA VAL A 175 -7.35 29.14 5.73
C VAL A 175 -6.25 30.13 6.11
N ASP A 176 -5.70 30.86 5.14
CA ASP A 176 -4.72 31.94 5.35
C ASP A 176 -5.31 33.12 6.16
#